data_AF-A0A536ZIN6-F1
#
_entry.id   AF-A0A536ZIN6-F1
#
_cell.length_a   1.000
_cell.length_b   1.000
_cell.length_c   1.000
_cell.angle_alpha   90.00
_cell.angle_beta   90.00
_cell.angle_gamma   90.00
#
_symmetry.space_group_name_H-M   'P 1'
#
loop_
_entity.id
_entity.type
_entity.pdbx_description
1 polymer ?
#
loop_
_entity_poly.entity_id
_entity_poly.type
_entity_poly.pdbx_seq_one_letter_code
_entity_poly.pdbx_strand_id
1 'polypeptide(L)'
;TLSFHHGKHHKAYVDKVNELVQGTDLEGQTLDKIVMASAGKSDKTELFNSAAQAWNHDFYWHSLKPKGGGKPGAALAEKIDAAFGSHDAFKKKFA
;
A
#
# COMPACT_ATOMS: atom_id res chain seq x y z
N THR A 1 -17.23 5.08 5.60
CA THR A 1 -15.92 4.42 5.41
C THR A 1 -14.99 5.19 4.47
N LEU A 2 -15.26 5.29 3.16
CA LEU A 2 -14.31 5.90 2.20
C LEU A 2 -13.96 7.37 2.49
N SER A 3 -14.95 8.22 2.76
CA SER A 3 -14.72 9.66 3.06
C SER A 3 -13.75 9.85 4.24
N PHE A 4 -13.88 9.04 5.29
CA PHE A 4 -12.99 9.13 6.46
C PHE A 4 -11.64 8.45 6.20
N HIS A 5 -11.65 7.25 5.59
CA HIS A 5 -10.44 6.45 5.37
C HIS A 5 -9.50 7.11 4.35
N HIS A 6 -10.02 7.63 3.23
CA HIS A 6 -9.22 8.38 2.27
C HIS A 6 -9.03 9.83 2.73
N GLY A 7 -10.12 10.54 3.03
CA GLY A 7 -10.10 11.98 3.27
C GLY A 7 -9.46 12.40 4.60
N LYS A 8 -9.38 11.50 5.59
CA LYS A 8 -8.69 11.78 6.86
C LYS A 8 -7.47 10.90 7.08
N HIS A 9 -7.62 9.57 7.11
CA HIS A 9 -6.48 8.70 7.46
C HIS A 9 -5.37 8.73 6.40
N HIS A 10 -5.70 8.44 5.14
CA HIS A 10 -4.71 8.50 4.07
C HIS A 10 -4.08 9.89 3.96
N LYS A 11 -4.89 10.95 4.00
CA LYS A 11 -4.40 12.33 4.00
C LYS A 11 -3.43 12.60 5.16
N ALA A 12 -3.74 12.18 6.38
CA ALA A 12 -2.87 12.40 7.54
C ALA A 12 -1.50 11.72 7.38
N TYR A 13 -1.45 10.53 6.76
CA TYR A 13 -0.17 9.89 6.44
C TYR A 13 0.63 10.68 5.41
N VAL A 14 -0.02 11.17 4.35
CA VAL A 14 0.64 12.01 3.33
C VAL A 14 1.16 13.31 3.94
N ASP A 15 0.34 14.00 4.74
CA ASP A 15 0.74 15.24 5.42
C ASP A 15 1.95 15.00 6.33
N LYS A 16 1.94 13.91 7.10
CA LYS A 16 3.05 13.56 8.00
C LYS A 16 4.33 13.18 7.24
N VAL A 17 4.23 12.47 6.11
CA VAL A 17 5.40 12.23 5.25
C VAL A 17 6.01 13.54 4.79
N ASN A 18 5.18 14.48 4.28
CA ASN A 18 5.66 15.78 3.81
C ASN A 18 6.36 16.58 4.92
N GLU A 19 5.80 16.57 6.14
CA GLU A 19 6.42 17.20 7.32
C GLU A 19 7.78 16.59 7.64
N LEU A 20 7.88 15.26 7.66
CA LEU A 20 9.10 14.55 8.08
C LEU A 20 10.23 14.59 7.05
N VAL A 21 9.93 14.77 5.76
CA VAL A 21 10.96 14.85 4.71
C VAL A 21 11.38 16.28 4.40
N GLN A 22 10.67 17.29 4.90
CA GLN A 22 10.99 18.69 4.61
C GLN A 22 12.41 19.06 5.03
N GLY A 23 13.18 19.65 4.11
CA GLY A 23 14.58 20.03 4.32
C GLY A 23 15.56 18.85 4.36
N THR A 24 15.11 17.63 4.10
CA THR A 24 15.95 16.43 4.04
C THR A 24 16.33 16.09 2.59
N ASP A 25 17.26 15.15 2.41
CA ASP A 25 17.59 14.55 1.11
C ASP A 25 16.45 13.73 0.49
N LEU A 26 15.40 13.45 1.29
CA LEU A 26 14.21 12.74 0.86
C LEU A 26 13.09 13.66 0.37
N GLU A 27 13.23 14.98 0.52
CA GLU A 27 12.24 15.93 0.00
C GLU A 27 12.10 15.79 -1.53
N GLY A 28 10.86 15.67 -2.01
CA GLY A 28 10.57 15.49 -3.43
C GLY A 28 10.89 14.10 -4.00
N GLN A 29 11.37 13.15 -3.18
CA GLN A 29 11.52 11.76 -3.62
C GLN A 29 10.16 11.06 -3.74
N THR A 30 10.15 9.96 -4.50
CA THR A 30 8.98 9.10 -4.62
C THR A 30 8.74 8.31 -3.33
N LEU A 31 7.48 7.99 -3.05
CA LEU A 31 7.08 7.36 -1.80
C LEU A 31 7.74 6.00 -1.57
N ASP A 32 7.94 5.20 -2.62
CA ASP A 32 8.67 3.93 -2.57
C ASP A 32 10.14 4.12 -2.14
N LYS A 33 10.82 5.17 -2.63
CA LYS A 33 12.19 5.48 -2.20
C LYS A 33 12.24 5.91 -0.74
N ILE A 34 11.26 6.69 -0.28
CA ILE A 34 11.17 7.12 1.12
C ILE A 34 10.96 5.91 2.05
N VAL A 35 10.09 4.98 1.67
CA VAL A 35 9.89 3.71 2.39
C VAL A 35 11.20 2.93 2.47
N MET A 36 11.88 2.71 1.34
CA MET A 36 13.13 1.96 1.30
C MET A 36 14.26 2.63 2.09
N ALA A 37 14.32 3.97 2.07
CA ALA A 37 15.35 4.74 2.78
C ALA A 37 15.18 4.75 4.30
N SER A 38 13.95 4.51 4.80
CA SER A 38 13.59 4.51 6.22
C SER A 38 13.40 3.12 6.82
N ALA A 39 13.20 2.08 5.99
CA ALA A 39 12.98 0.71 6.43
C ALA A 39 14.09 0.17 7.35
N GLY A 40 13.69 -0.42 8.47
CA GLY A 40 14.59 -1.08 9.43
C GLY A 40 15.47 -0.13 10.27
N LYS A 41 15.31 1.19 10.12
CA LYS A 41 16.07 2.19 10.85
C LYS A 41 15.28 2.68 12.05
N SER A 42 15.74 2.37 13.25
CA SER A 42 15.03 2.70 14.49
C SER A 42 14.81 4.21 14.66
N ASP A 43 15.77 5.03 14.22
CA ASP A 43 15.70 6.50 14.21
C ASP A 43 14.76 7.06 13.14
N LYS A 44 14.31 6.26 12.16
CA LYS A 44 13.37 6.65 11.11
C LYS A 44 12.03 5.92 11.19
N THR A 45 11.71 5.31 12.33
CA THR A 45 10.49 4.51 12.52
C THR A 45 9.21 5.30 12.19
N GLU A 46 9.12 6.57 12.60
CA GLU A 46 7.95 7.40 12.32
C GLU A 46 7.79 7.67 10.82
N LEU A 47 8.89 8.06 10.15
CA LEU A 47 8.90 8.27 8.71
C LEU A 47 8.53 7.00 7.95
N PHE A 48 9.10 5.85 8.34
CA PHE A 48 8.76 4.57 7.73
C PHE A 48 7.28 4.24 7.90
N ASN A 49 6.73 4.38 9.11
CA ASN A 49 5.33 4.07 9.37
C ASN A 49 4.39 4.97 8.56
N SER A 50 4.64 6.27 8.51
CA SER A 50 3.81 7.20 7.73
C SER A 50 3.94 6.96 6.22
N ALA A 51 5.16 6.76 5.71
CA ALA A 51 5.41 6.51 4.30
C ALA A 51 4.82 5.17 3.83
N ALA A 52 5.03 4.11 4.61
CA ALA A 52 4.46 2.80 4.32
C ALA A 52 2.94 2.84 4.37
N GLN A 53 2.34 3.56 5.34
CA GLN A 53 0.89 3.72 5.39
C GLN A 53 0.35 4.50 4.19
N ALA A 54 0.97 5.60 3.79
CA ALA A 54 0.57 6.33 2.59
C ALA A 54 0.64 5.42 1.34
N TRP A 55 1.72 4.64 1.20
CA TRP A 55 1.90 3.74 0.07
C TRP A 55 0.87 2.61 0.07
N ASN A 56 0.64 1.98 1.23
CA ASN A 56 -0.34 0.91 1.40
C ASN A 56 -1.75 1.37 1.07
N HIS A 57 -2.13 2.59 1.45
CA HIS A 57 -3.45 3.14 1.15
C HIS A 57 -3.59 3.40 -0.35
N ASP A 58 -2.60 4.02 -0.99
CA ASP A 58 -2.62 4.22 -2.45
C ASP A 58 -2.77 2.89 -3.20
N PHE A 59 -2.00 1.86 -2.80
CA PHE A 59 -2.12 0.51 -3.36
C PHE A 59 -3.49 -0.12 -3.12
N TYR A 60 -4.05 0.04 -1.91
CA TYR A 60 -5.38 -0.46 -1.56
C TYR A 60 -6.46 0.16 -2.45
N TRP A 61 -6.44 1.48 -2.67
CA TRP A 61 -7.43 2.14 -3.52
C TRP A 61 -7.34 1.68 -4.98
N HIS A 62 -6.13 1.50 -5.51
CA HIS A 62 -5.91 0.98 -6.86
C HIS A 62 -6.31 -0.50 -7.02
N SER A 63 -6.38 -1.24 -5.91
CA SER A 63 -6.87 -2.62 -5.89
C SER A 63 -8.41 -2.71 -5.94
N LEU A 64 -9.11 -1.58 -5.82
CA LEU A 64 -10.57 -1.49 -5.84
C LEU A 64 -11.07 -0.89 -7.16
N LYS A 65 -12.22 -1.37 -7.61
CA LYS A 65 -13.00 -0.71 -8.67
C LYS A 65 -14.49 -0.97 -8.48
N PRO A 66 -15.38 -0.06 -8.92
CA PRO A 66 -16.80 -0.33 -8.98
C PRO A 66 -17.08 -1.58 -9.82
N LYS A 67 -17.99 -2.44 -9.35
CA LYS A 67 -18.32 -3.71 -10.04
C LYS A 67 -17.09 -4.60 -10.28
N GLY A 68 -16.14 -4.57 -9.36
CA GLY A 68 -14.99 -5.49 -9.33
C GLY A 68 -15.35 -6.92 -8.91
N GLY A 69 -14.33 -7.69 -8.55
CA GLY A 69 -14.47 -9.12 -8.26
C GLY A 69 -14.42 -9.99 -9.53
N GLY A 70 -14.89 -11.23 -9.42
CA GLY A 70 -14.74 -12.25 -10.46
C GLY A 70 -13.39 -12.98 -10.38
N LYS A 71 -13.02 -13.66 -11.46
CA LYS A 71 -11.70 -14.31 -11.58
C LYS A 71 -10.67 -13.34 -12.17
N PRO A 72 -9.39 -13.45 -11.78
CA PRO A 72 -8.33 -12.65 -12.38
C PRO A 72 -8.06 -13.06 -13.84
N GLY A 73 -7.29 -12.25 -14.56
CA GLY A 73 -6.83 -12.58 -15.92
C GLY A 73 -5.93 -13.83 -15.96
N ALA A 74 -5.80 -14.43 -17.14
CA ALA A 74 -5.21 -15.76 -17.33
C ALA A 74 -3.86 -15.97 -16.62
N ALA A 75 -2.88 -15.08 -16.85
CA ALA A 75 -1.54 -15.22 -16.28
C ALA A 75 -1.52 -15.20 -14.73
N LEU A 76 -2.41 -14.42 -14.10
CA LEU A 76 -2.52 -14.39 -12.64
C LEU A 76 -3.33 -15.59 -12.12
N ALA A 77 -4.38 -16.00 -12.85
CA ALA A 77 -5.15 -17.20 -12.51
C ALA A 77 -4.27 -18.46 -12.49
N GLU A 78 -3.41 -18.65 -13.51
CA GLU A 78 -2.47 -19.77 -13.58
C GLU A 78 -1.51 -19.80 -12.38
N LYS A 79 -0.97 -18.63 -12.01
CA LYS A 79 -0.07 -18.54 -10.83
C LYS A 79 -0.80 -18.82 -9.53
N ILE A 80 -2.05 -18.38 -9.41
CA ILE A 80 -2.90 -18.68 -8.25
C ILE A 80 -3.17 -20.17 -8.16
N ASP A 81 -3.57 -20.81 -9.26
CA ASP A 81 -3.86 -22.24 -9.27
C ASP A 81 -2.59 -23.06 -8.99
N ALA A 82 -1.42 -22.64 -9.50
CA ALA A 82 -0.15 -23.30 -9.20
C ALA A 82 0.26 -23.18 -7.72
N ALA A 83 0.03 -22.02 -7.08
CA ALA A 83 0.45 -21.78 -5.70
C ALA A 83 -0.58 -22.27 -4.65
N PHE A 84 -1.87 -22.26 -5.00
CA PHE A 84 -2.96 -22.47 -4.05
C PHE A 84 -3.89 -23.64 -4.43
N GLY A 85 -3.71 -24.24 -5.62
CA GLY A 85 -4.53 -25.34 -6.15
C GLY A 85 -5.82 -24.87 -6.82
N SER A 86 -6.41 -23.77 -6.36
CA SER A 86 -7.54 -23.12 -7.03
C SER A 86 -7.75 -21.67 -6.56
N HIS A 87 -8.44 -20.87 -7.36
CA HIS A 87 -8.90 -19.53 -6.95
C HIS A 87 -9.75 -19.53 -5.67
N ASP A 88 -10.58 -20.55 -5.44
CA ASP A 88 -11.38 -20.64 -4.20
C ASP A 88 -10.52 -21.00 -2.98
N ALA A 89 -9.51 -21.85 -3.15
CA ALA A 89 -8.53 -22.13 -2.10
C ALA A 89 -7.71 -20.87 -1.74
N PHE A 90 -7.34 -20.07 -2.74
CA PHE A 90 -6.72 -18.76 -2.52
C PHE A 90 -7.63 -17.82 -1.72
N LYS A 91 -8.89 -17.64 -2.15
CA LYS A 91 -9.85 -16.78 -1.43
C LYS A 91 -10.01 -17.19 0.03
N LYS A 92 -10.06 -18.49 0.32
CA LYS A 92 -10.18 -19.01 1.70
C LYS A 92 -8.95 -18.70 2.55
N LYS A 93 -7.75 -18.65 1.96
CA LYS A 93 -6.51 -18.31 2.68
C LYS A 93 -6.26 -16.81 2.80
N PHE A 94 -6.81 -16.01 1.89
CA PHE A 94 -6.64 -14.56 1.88
C PHE A 94 -7.63 -13.83 2.79
N ALA A 95 -8.81 -14.42 3.01
CA ALA A 95 -9.82 -13.93 3.94
C ALA A 95 -9.40 -14.15 5.41
#